data_AF-A0A937V230-F1
#
_entry.id   AF-A0A937V230-F1
#
_cell.length_a   1.000
_cell.length_b   1.000
_cell.length_c   1.000
_cell.angle_alpha   90.00
_cell.angle_beta   90.00
_cell.angle_gamma   90.00
#
_symmetry.space_group_name_H-M   'P 1'
#
loop_
_entity.id
_entity.type
_entity.pdbx_description
1 polymer ?
#
loop_
_entity_poly.entity_id
_entity_poly.type
_entity_poly.pdbx_seq_one_letter_code
_entity_poly.pdbx_strand_id
1 'polypeptide(L)'
;MQLMSKKRRFDSSDILPMFALGTLGLQILILFLTLAIATGTWAVARKPSPSMVQLDNGRSIAMEPVDHFSRTPVTVHQFVKNGLGMLFTWNAKLTSKNGAGATDQASRGSLSDPGVQVGRGRITTGTWQASFMVAEDFRNPFLQEVAKMTPNGVFSNAAQSVLSFESVSDPKPVKPGIWQVDVVANLLIFDGAHPQGRVIPFNKSVFVQAVEPTSDPLPENSTPIQQAVYQAQQSGLRITEMRDLEIQQLTR
;
A
#
# COMPACT_ATOMS: atom_id res chain seq x y z
N MET A 1 -18.03 -90.87 21.70
CA MET A 1 -17.53 -89.62 22.32
C MET A 1 -16.03 -89.77 22.56
N GLN A 2 -15.18 -89.15 21.74
CA GLN A 2 -13.88 -88.59 22.14
C GLN A 2 -13.25 -87.88 20.93
N LEU A 3 -13.20 -86.55 21.01
CA LEU A 3 -12.50 -85.64 20.10
C LEU A 3 -11.00 -85.71 20.41
N MET A 4 -10.20 -86.28 19.52
CA MET A 4 -8.74 -86.13 19.58
C MET A 4 -8.32 -84.89 18.79
N SER A 5 -8.04 -83.83 19.55
CA SER A 5 -7.41 -82.58 19.12
C SER A 5 -6.05 -82.84 18.47
N LYS A 6 -5.95 -82.55 17.16
CA LYS A 6 -4.70 -82.55 16.40
C LYS A 6 -3.84 -81.36 16.83
N LYS A 7 -3.00 -81.54 17.85
CA LYS A 7 -2.02 -80.55 18.31
C LYS A 7 -0.93 -80.39 17.24
N ARG A 8 -0.98 -79.30 16.45
CA ARG A 8 0.09 -78.94 15.51
C ARG A 8 1.39 -78.75 16.31
N ARG A 9 2.38 -79.60 16.04
CA ARG A 9 3.75 -79.43 16.53
C ARG A 9 4.50 -78.64 15.46
N PHE A 10 5.03 -77.47 15.82
CA PHE A 10 5.97 -76.75 14.97
C PHE A 10 7.28 -77.53 14.95
N ASP A 11 7.73 -77.95 13.76
CA ASP A 11 8.98 -78.70 13.59
C ASP A 11 10.16 -77.72 13.49
N SER A 12 11.37 -78.16 13.89
CA SER A 12 12.56 -77.29 13.94
C SER A 12 12.96 -76.74 12.56
N SER A 13 12.52 -77.41 11.48
CA SER A 13 12.69 -76.98 10.09
C SER A 13 11.76 -75.84 9.65
N ASP A 14 10.68 -75.58 10.40
CA ASP A 14 9.68 -74.55 10.08
C ASP A 14 10.00 -73.19 10.73
N ILE A 15 11.03 -73.14 11.59
CA ILE A 15 11.44 -71.92 12.32
C ILE A 15 12.01 -70.87 11.37
N LEU A 16 12.85 -71.29 10.41
CA LEU A 16 13.48 -70.42 9.42
C LEU A 16 12.47 -69.71 8.50
N PRO A 17 11.52 -70.41 7.85
CA PRO A 17 10.53 -69.74 7.00
C PRO A 17 9.57 -68.86 7.82
N MET A 18 9.21 -69.25 9.05
CA MET A 18 8.35 -68.43 9.91
C MET A 18 9.04 -67.13 10.35
N PHE A 19 10.35 -67.19 10.63
CA PHE A 19 11.18 -66.01 10.89
C PHE A 19 11.31 -65.11 9.64
N ALA A 20 11.47 -65.71 8.46
CA ALA A 20 11.52 -64.97 7.19
C ALA A 20 10.18 -64.25 6.89
N LEU A 21 9.03 -64.89 7.14
CA LEU A 21 7.72 -64.23 7.00
C LEU A 21 7.53 -63.11 8.03
N GLY A 22 7.96 -63.31 9.28
CA GLY A 22 7.87 -62.28 10.32
C GLY A 22 8.72 -61.05 10.00
N THR A 23 9.96 -61.27 9.54
CA THR A 23 10.86 -60.18 9.13
C THR A 23 10.35 -59.44 7.89
N LEU A 24 9.78 -60.14 6.90
CA LEU A 24 9.17 -59.52 5.73
C LEU A 24 7.94 -58.67 6.11
N GLY A 25 7.08 -59.17 7.00
CA GLY A 25 5.94 -58.40 7.51
C GLY A 25 6.38 -57.14 8.26
N LEU A 26 7.44 -57.23 9.07
CA LEU A 26 8.01 -56.08 9.77
C LEU A 26 8.61 -55.06 8.80
N GLN A 27 9.30 -55.50 7.73
CA GLN A 27 9.83 -54.61 6.71
C GLN A 27 8.73 -53.87 5.94
N ILE A 28 7.62 -54.55 5.62
CA ILE A 28 6.45 -53.91 4.99
C ILE A 28 5.86 -52.84 5.93
N LEU A 29 5.72 -53.14 7.22
CA LEU A 29 5.21 -52.17 8.20
C LEU A 29 6.13 -50.94 8.32
N ILE A 30 7.45 -51.15 8.35
CA ILE A 30 8.45 -50.07 8.39
C ILE A 30 8.38 -49.23 7.10
N LEU A 31 8.21 -49.86 5.95
CA LEU A 31 8.03 -49.16 4.68
C LEU A 31 6.78 -48.25 4.70
N PHE A 32 5.66 -48.74 5.22
CA PHE A 32 4.45 -47.91 5.35
C PHE A 32 4.64 -46.74 6.32
N LEU A 33 5.31 -46.97 7.46
CA LEU A 33 5.59 -45.92 8.45
C LEU A 33 6.49 -44.82 7.86
N THR A 34 7.54 -45.22 7.13
CA THR A 34 8.45 -44.27 6.47
C THR A 34 7.75 -43.50 5.36
N LEU A 35 6.88 -44.13 4.58
CA LEU A 35 6.07 -43.44 3.57
C LEU A 35 5.10 -42.43 4.19
N ALA A 36 4.47 -42.75 5.32
CA ALA A 36 3.59 -41.82 6.03
C ALA A 36 4.35 -40.60 6.58
N ILE A 37 5.57 -40.79 7.08
CA ILE A 37 6.42 -39.68 7.52
C ILE A 37 6.91 -38.85 6.31
N ALA A 38 7.24 -39.49 5.20
CA ALA A 38 7.66 -38.81 3.97
C ALA A 38 6.55 -37.95 3.36
N THR A 39 5.30 -38.42 3.35
CA THR A 39 4.16 -37.62 2.89
C THR A 39 3.86 -36.46 3.83
N GLY A 40 3.98 -36.67 5.15
CA GLY A 40 3.83 -35.62 6.16
C GLY A 40 4.89 -34.51 6.01
N THR A 41 6.15 -34.88 5.85
CA THR A 41 7.26 -33.92 5.63
C THR A 41 7.13 -33.17 4.31
N TRP A 42 6.70 -33.84 3.23
CA TRP A 42 6.44 -33.20 1.94
C TRP A 42 5.26 -32.21 2.01
N ALA A 43 4.21 -32.54 2.75
CA ALA A 43 3.08 -31.65 2.98
C ALA A 43 3.47 -30.40 3.80
N VAL A 44 4.38 -30.54 4.77
CA VAL A 44 4.90 -29.41 5.57
C VAL A 44 5.88 -28.56 4.75
N ALA A 45 6.77 -29.17 3.98
CA ALA A 45 7.73 -28.45 3.14
C ALA A 45 7.07 -27.61 2.03
N ARG A 46 5.84 -27.97 1.65
CA ARG A 46 5.03 -27.21 0.68
C ARG A 46 4.18 -26.10 1.30
N LYS A 47 4.12 -25.97 2.63
CA LYS A 47 3.45 -24.82 3.25
C LYS A 47 4.33 -23.58 3.02
N PRO A 48 3.74 -22.45 2.58
CA PRO A 48 4.50 -21.21 2.45
C PRO A 48 5.12 -20.86 3.80
N SER A 49 6.41 -20.55 3.82
CA SER A 49 7.11 -20.16 5.03
C SER A 49 6.43 -18.92 5.63
N PRO A 50 5.98 -18.95 6.90
CA PRO A 50 5.44 -17.77 7.55
C PRO A 50 6.50 -16.67 7.51
N SER A 51 6.18 -15.52 6.90
CA SER A 51 7.08 -14.38 6.98
C SER A 51 6.93 -13.77 8.37
N MET A 52 8.01 -13.76 9.14
CA MET A 52 8.01 -13.12 10.46
C MET A 52 8.75 -11.80 10.33
N VAL A 53 8.08 -10.72 10.69
CA VAL A 53 8.73 -9.42 10.86
C VAL A 53 8.95 -9.21 12.35
N GLN A 54 10.21 -9.01 12.74
CA GLN A 54 10.57 -8.64 14.10
C GLN A 54 10.42 -7.12 14.22
N LEU A 55 9.58 -6.69 15.17
CA LEU A 55 9.43 -5.29 15.52
C LEU A 55 10.64 -4.81 16.33
N ASP A 56 10.84 -3.50 16.36
CA ASP A 56 11.86 -2.80 17.15
C ASP A 56 11.82 -3.15 18.66
N ASN A 57 10.64 -3.48 19.17
CA ASN A 57 10.42 -3.92 20.56
C ASN A 57 10.73 -5.42 20.80
N GLY A 58 11.29 -6.13 19.82
CA GLY A 58 11.68 -7.53 19.91
C GLY A 58 10.54 -8.53 19.73
N ARG A 59 9.30 -8.09 19.50
CA ARG A 59 8.16 -8.99 19.22
C ARG A 59 8.12 -9.38 17.75
N SER A 60 7.90 -10.65 17.46
CA SER A 60 7.66 -11.15 16.10
C SER A 60 6.16 -11.18 15.80
N ILE A 61 5.74 -10.64 14.66
CA ILE A 61 4.39 -10.81 14.12
C ILE A 61 4.48 -11.70 12.88
N ALA A 62 3.67 -12.76 12.84
CA ALA A 62 3.51 -13.57 11.64
C ALA A 62 2.66 -12.80 10.62
N MET A 63 3.22 -12.57 9.44
CA MET A 63 2.56 -11.92 8.31
C MET A 63 2.52 -12.87 7.13
N GLU A 64 1.48 -12.74 6.31
CA GLU A 64 1.47 -13.37 4.99
C GLU A 64 2.51 -12.64 4.11
N PRO A 65 3.43 -13.36 3.45
CA PRO A 65 4.37 -12.73 2.54
C PRO A 65 3.59 -12.12 1.37
N VAL A 66 3.58 -10.80 1.31
CA VAL A 66 3.04 -10.03 0.19
C VAL A 66 4.20 -9.77 -0.78
N ASP A 67 3.97 -9.98 -2.07
CA ASP A 67 4.96 -9.65 -3.11
C ASP A 67 5.39 -8.18 -2.99
N HIS A 68 6.67 -7.89 -3.26
CA HIS A 68 7.29 -6.59 -3.02
C HIS A 68 6.55 -5.44 -3.71
N PHE A 69 5.95 -5.70 -4.87
CA PHE A 69 5.17 -4.74 -5.66
C PHE A 69 3.66 -4.89 -5.49
N SER A 70 3.19 -5.79 -4.64
CA SER A 70 1.78 -5.93 -4.33
C SER A 70 1.38 -4.97 -3.21
N ARG A 71 0.20 -4.37 -3.34
CA ARG A 71 -0.39 -3.44 -2.37
C ARG A 71 -1.86 -3.78 -2.20
N THR A 72 -2.36 -3.60 -0.99
CA THR A 72 -3.78 -3.83 -0.72
C THR A 72 -4.62 -2.77 -1.45
N PRO A 73 -5.83 -3.11 -1.93
CA PRO A 73 -6.73 -2.14 -2.56
C PRO A 73 -6.98 -0.91 -1.69
N VAL A 74 -7.09 -1.11 -0.37
CA VAL A 74 -7.29 -0.03 0.61
C VAL A 74 -6.11 0.94 0.63
N THR A 75 -4.87 0.44 0.59
CA THR A 75 -3.66 1.28 0.54
C THR A 75 -3.63 2.13 -0.71
N VAL A 76 -3.90 1.54 -1.88
CA VAL A 76 -3.89 2.28 -3.16
C VAL A 76 -5.00 3.33 -3.19
N HIS A 77 -6.20 2.97 -2.74
CA HIS A 77 -7.33 3.89 -2.64
C HIS A 77 -7.02 5.08 -1.71
N GLN A 78 -6.52 4.82 -0.50
CA GLN A 78 -6.16 5.89 0.46
C GLN A 78 -5.01 6.77 -0.07
N PHE A 79 -4.01 6.17 -0.72
CA PHE A 79 -2.92 6.89 -1.35
C PHE A 79 -3.43 7.90 -2.38
N VAL A 80 -4.35 7.47 -3.28
CA VAL A 80 -4.94 8.36 -4.28
C VAL A 80 -5.76 9.47 -3.62
N LYS A 81 -6.64 9.15 -2.67
CA LYS A 81 -7.47 10.15 -1.99
C LYS A 81 -6.64 11.19 -1.23
N ASN A 82 -5.67 10.73 -0.45
CA ASN A 82 -4.82 11.63 0.33
C ASN A 82 -3.92 12.46 -0.60
N GLY A 83 -3.33 11.84 -1.61
CA GLY A 83 -2.48 12.52 -2.58
C GLY A 83 -3.22 13.62 -3.34
N LEU A 84 -4.35 13.28 -3.96
CA LEU A 84 -5.18 14.27 -4.67
C LEU A 84 -5.74 15.33 -3.72
N GLY A 85 -6.17 14.94 -2.52
CA GLY A 85 -6.62 15.88 -1.50
C GLY A 85 -5.57 16.92 -1.16
N MET A 86 -4.32 16.50 -0.92
CA MET A 86 -3.21 17.42 -0.64
C MET A 86 -2.79 18.25 -1.86
N LEU A 87 -2.86 17.69 -3.07
CA LEU A 87 -2.52 18.40 -4.30
C LEU A 87 -3.48 19.54 -4.61
N PHE A 88 -4.77 19.38 -4.30
CA PHE A 88 -5.84 20.30 -4.73
C PHE A 88 -6.55 21.06 -3.61
N THR A 89 -6.23 20.80 -2.34
CA THR A 89 -6.75 21.57 -1.19
C THR A 89 -5.79 22.71 -0.87
N TRP A 90 -6.06 23.89 -1.38
CA TRP A 90 -5.19 25.06 -1.25
C TRP A 90 -5.71 26.00 -0.17
N ASN A 91 -4.83 26.42 0.72
CA ASN A 91 -5.14 27.43 1.72
C ASN A 91 -3.86 28.16 2.13
N ALA A 92 -4.01 29.32 2.77
CA ALA A 92 -2.90 30.17 3.18
C ALA A 92 -2.13 29.67 4.41
N LYS A 93 -2.53 28.54 5.03
CA LYS A 93 -1.99 28.10 6.32
C LYS A 93 -0.98 26.98 6.12
N LEU A 94 0.22 27.18 6.67
CA LEU A 94 1.17 26.09 6.83
C LEU A 94 0.69 25.15 7.96
N THR A 95 0.39 23.89 7.63
CA THR A 95 0.10 22.87 8.64
C THR A 95 1.38 22.45 9.34
N SER A 96 1.67 22.99 10.52
CA SER A 96 2.77 22.50 11.35
C SER A 96 2.40 21.14 11.94
N LYS A 97 2.96 20.06 11.38
CA LYS A 97 2.88 18.72 11.98
C LYS A 97 4.18 18.27 12.67
N ASN A 98 5.21 19.12 12.70
CA ASN A 98 6.47 18.84 13.38
C ASN A 98 6.61 19.73 14.62
N GLY A 99 5.82 19.43 15.64
CA GLY A 99 5.94 19.99 16.98
C GLY A 99 6.53 18.99 17.96
N ALA A 100 7.59 18.26 17.59
CA ALA A 100 8.45 17.64 18.58
C ALA A 100 9.35 18.74 19.16
N GLY A 101 8.87 19.40 20.24
CA GLY A 101 9.63 20.41 20.98
C GLY A 101 9.09 21.84 20.98
N ALA A 102 7.86 22.11 20.54
CA ALA A 102 7.27 23.43 20.67
C ALA A 102 6.62 23.64 22.06
N THR A 103 7.44 23.71 23.11
CA THR A 103 7.07 24.48 24.30
C THR A 103 7.18 25.94 23.92
N ASP A 104 6.14 26.48 23.27
CA ASP A 104 5.81 27.91 23.30
C ASP A 104 4.47 28.11 22.59
N GLN A 105 3.43 28.36 23.39
CA GLN A 105 2.08 28.73 22.93
C GLN A 105 2.03 30.10 22.20
N ALA A 106 3.18 30.71 21.89
CA ALA A 106 3.35 32.01 21.26
C ALA A 106 3.45 31.99 19.72
N SER A 107 3.61 30.82 19.07
CA SER A 107 3.65 30.73 17.60
C SER A 107 2.29 30.55 16.92
N ARG A 108 1.18 30.92 17.59
CA ARG A 108 -0.17 30.96 17.01
C ARG A 108 -0.39 32.13 16.02
N GLY A 109 0.66 32.60 15.35
CA GLY A 109 0.51 33.30 14.09
C GLY A 109 0.44 32.25 12.99
N SER A 110 -0.72 32.10 12.35
CA SER A 110 -0.82 31.30 11.13
C SER A 110 0.19 31.86 10.12
N LEU A 111 1.37 31.24 10.02
CA LEU A 111 2.36 31.63 9.02
C LEU A 111 1.70 31.49 7.66
N SER A 112 1.57 32.62 6.98
CA SER A 112 1.00 32.68 5.63
C SER A 112 1.92 31.90 4.71
N ASP A 113 1.38 30.95 3.95
CA ASP A 113 2.14 30.18 2.97
C ASP A 113 2.64 31.12 1.86
N PRO A 114 3.95 31.37 1.73
CA PRO A 114 4.48 32.22 0.67
C PRO A 114 4.30 31.58 -0.71
N GLY A 115 4.03 30.27 -0.75
CA GLY A 115 3.94 29.43 -1.93
C GLY A 115 5.30 29.09 -2.54
N VAL A 116 5.28 28.17 -3.49
CA VAL A 116 6.44 27.74 -4.26
C VAL A 116 6.23 28.14 -5.72
N GLN A 117 7.22 28.82 -6.30
CA GLN A 117 7.18 29.26 -7.70
C GLN A 117 7.37 28.06 -8.64
N VAL A 118 6.47 27.89 -9.61
CA VAL A 118 6.56 26.87 -10.65
C VAL A 118 6.30 27.52 -12.01
N GLY A 119 7.37 27.66 -12.80
CA GLY A 119 7.32 28.42 -14.05
C GLY A 119 6.86 29.86 -13.78
N ARG A 120 5.77 30.28 -14.44
CA ARG A 120 5.18 31.61 -14.27
C ARG A 120 4.10 31.67 -13.17
N GLY A 121 3.69 30.53 -12.63
CA GLY A 121 2.66 30.44 -11.59
C GLY A 121 3.23 30.07 -10.23
N ARG A 122 2.34 29.94 -9.25
CA ARG A 122 2.69 29.60 -7.87
C ARG A 122 1.73 28.53 -7.35
N ILE A 123 2.26 27.61 -6.55
CA ILE A 123 1.49 26.56 -5.86
C ILE A 123 1.69 26.69 -4.34
N THR A 124 0.82 26.08 -3.55
CA THR A 124 1.02 26.02 -2.09
C THR A 124 2.19 25.10 -1.75
N THR A 125 2.81 25.33 -0.59
CA THR A 125 3.85 24.45 -0.05
C THR A 125 3.32 23.03 0.12
N GLY A 126 2.05 22.86 0.53
CA GLY A 126 1.41 21.54 0.64
C GLY A 126 1.30 20.81 -0.71
N THR A 127 0.88 21.51 -1.77
CA THR A 127 0.85 20.96 -3.13
C THR A 127 2.26 20.58 -3.59
N TRP A 128 3.26 21.42 -3.32
CA TRP A 128 4.65 21.11 -3.65
C TRP A 128 5.16 19.86 -2.92
N GLN A 129 4.84 19.68 -1.64
CA GLN A 129 5.19 18.48 -0.88
C GLN A 129 4.49 17.23 -1.45
N ALA A 130 3.18 17.32 -1.71
CA ALA A 130 2.41 16.22 -2.29
C ALA A 130 2.85 15.86 -3.71
N SER A 131 3.50 16.79 -4.43
CA SER A 131 4.05 16.54 -5.75
C SER A 131 5.11 15.42 -5.79
N PHE A 132 5.74 15.11 -4.65
CA PHE A 132 6.68 14.00 -4.56
C PHE A 132 6.00 12.62 -4.64
N MET A 133 4.66 12.56 -4.49
CA MET A 133 3.86 11.36 -4.75
C MET A 133 3.68 11.11 -6.26
N VAL A 134 3.98 12.12 -7.09
CA VAL A 134 3.88 12.07 -8.55
C VAL A 134 5.25 11.72 -9.15
N ALA A 135 5.25 10.95 -10.23
CA ALA A 135 6.44 10.58 -10.98
C ALA A 135 7.21 11.80 -11.49
N GLU A 136 8.53 11.70 -11.50
CA GLU A 136 9.42 12.85 -11.72
C GLU A 136 9.27 13.48 -13.11
N ASP A 137 9.16 12.62 -14.12
CA ASP A 137 8.89 12.97 -15.52
C ASP A 137 7.52 13.62 -15.73
N PHE A 138 6.53 13.25 -14.92
CA PHE A 138 5.18 13.84 -14.95
C PHE A 138 5.02 15.07 -14.04
N ARG A 139 5.85 15.22 -12.99
CA ARG A 139 5.67 16.21 -11.91
C ARG A 139 5.71 17.65 -12.40
N ASN A 140 6.73 18.04 -13.14
CA ASN A 140 6.91 19.43 -13.57
C ASN A 140 5.77 19.94 -14.47
N PRO A 141 5.40 19.24 -15.57
CA PRO A 141 4.27 19.68 -16.39
C PRO A 141 2.95 19.66 -15.60
N PHE A 142 2.75 18.66 -14.74
CA PHE A 142 1.58 18.61 -13.85
C PHE A 142 1.49 19.83 -12.93
N LEU A 143 2.58 20.19 -12.24
CA LEU A 143 2.59 21.34 -11.34
C LEU A 143 2.38 22.67 -12.06
N GLN A 144 2.79 22.80 -13.33
CA GLN A 144 2.48 23.98 -14.13
C GLN A 144 0.96 24.12 -14.39
N GLU A 145 0.25 23.01 -14.65
CA GLU A 145 -1.20 23.03 -14.78
C GLU A 145 -1.89 23.36 -13.45
N VAL A 146 -1.41 22.77 -12.34
CA VAL A 146 -1.91 23.11 -10.99
C VAL A 146 -1.69 24.60 -10.68
N ALA A 147 -0.54 25.16 -11.05
CA ALA A 147 -0.24 26.57 -10.85
C ALA A 147 -1.17 27.51 -11.65
N LYS A 148 -1.62 27.11 -12.85
CA LYS A 148 -2.62 27.87 -13.64
C LYS A 148 -4.00 27.88 -12.98
N MET A 149 -4.34 26.81 -12.26
CA MET A 149 -5.63 26.66 -11.58
C MET A 149 -5.65 27.27 -10.17
N THR A 150 -4.48 27.46 -9.55
CA THR A 150 -4.34 28.00 -8.18
C THR A 150 -4.57 29.52 -8.17
N PRO A 151 -5.64 30.03 -7.54
CA PRO A 151 -5.86 31.48 -7.47
C PRO A 151 -4.79 32.17 -6.63
N ASN A 152 -4.30 33.33 -7.06
CA ASN A 152 -3.33 34.12 -6.28
C ASN A 152 -3.84 34.49 -4.87
N GLY A 153 -5.15 34.61 -4.70
CA GLY A 153 -5.78 34.88 -3.40
C GLY A 153 -5.52 33.80 -2.33
N VAL A 154 -5.12 32.59 -2.73
CA VAL A 154 -4.72 31.52 -1.80
C VAL A 154 -3.58 31.97 -0.90
N PHE A 155 -2.60 32.69 -1.43
CA PHE A 155 -1.40 33.11 -0.70
C PHE A 155 -1.63 34.35 0.19
N SER A 156 -2.77 35.02 0.04
CA SER A 156 -3.20 36.17 0.85
C SER A 156 -4.41 35.86 1.73
N ASN A 157 -4.80 34.58 1.85
CA ASN A 157 -5.98 34.12 2.59
C ASN A 157 -7.32 34.71 2.06
N ALA A 158 -7.33 35.21 0.82
CA ALA A 158 -8.51 35.73 0.13
C ALA A 158 -9.21 34.65 -0.73
N ALA A 159 -8.57 33.50 -0.93
CA ALA A 159 -9.17 32.33 -1.56
C ALA A 159 -8.71 31.04 -0.88
N GLN A 160 -9.50 29.98 -1.03
CA GLN A 160 -9.16 28.63 -0.59
C GLN A 160 -9.85 27.61 -1.50
N SER A 161 -9.35 26.39 -1.54
CA SER A 161 -10.00 25.30 -2.27
C SER A 161 -10.03 24.00 -1.48
N VAL A 162 -10.98 23.14 -1.87
CA VAL A 162 -11.05 21.75 -1.40
C VAL A 162 -11.46 20.86 -2.56
N LEU A 163 -10.83 19.69 -2.65
CA LEU A 163 -11.26 18.65 -3.57
C LEU A 163 -12.32 17.77 -2.88
N SER A 164 -13.57 17.91 -3.31
CA SER A 164 -14.70 17.13 -2.80
C SER A 164 -14.88 15.87 -3.65
N PHE A 165 -14.59 14.70 -3.07
CA PHE A 165 -14.75 13.42 -3.74
C PHE A 165 -16.22 12.99 -3.76
N GLU A 166 -16.73 12.65 -4.94
CA GLU A 166 -18.06 12.04 -5.10
C GLU A 166 -17.92 10.51 -5.15
N SER A 167 -17.00 10.02 -5.98
CA SER A 167 -16.65 8.61 -6.00
C SER A 167 -15.18 8.40 -6.33
N VAL A 168 -14.61 7.34 -5.76
CA VAL A 168 -13.29 6.83 -6.08
C VAL A 168 -13.44 5.33 -6.24
N SER A 169 -13.14 4.82 -7.43
CA SER A 169 -13.32 3.39 -7.72
C SER A 169 -12.35 2.54 -6.93
N ASP A 170 -12.66 1.25 -6.80
CA ASP A 170 -11.63 0.28 -6.39
C ASP A 170 -10.49 0.26 -7.42
N PRO A 171 -9.23 0.02 -6.99
CA PRO A 171 -8.09 -0.06 -7.90
C PRO A 171 -8.21 -1.25 -8.85
N LYS A 172 -8.23 -0.96 -10.16
CA LYS A 172 -8.26 -1.95 -11.22
C LYS A 172 -6.83 -2.29 -11.64
N PRO A 173 -6.35 -3.53 -11.47
CA PRO A 173 -4.99 -3.88 -11.89
C PRO A 173 -4.87 -3.77 -13.41
N VAL A 174 -3.86 -3.04 -13.88
CA VAL A 174 -3.54 -2.91 -15.31
C VAL A 174 -2.40 -3.86 -15.67
N LYS A 175 -1.38 -3.92 -14.82
CA LYS A 175 -0.19 -4.79 -14.91
C LYS A 175 0.30 -5.10 -13.48
N PRO A 176 1.21 -6.06 -13.28
CA PRO A 176 1.82 -6.30 -11.97
C PRO A 176 2.38 -4.99 -11.39
N GLY A 177 1.95 -4.65 -10.17
CA GLY A 177 2.35 -3.41 -9.49
C GLY A 177 1.81 -2.11 -10.11
N ILE A 178 0.83 -2.16 -11.02
CA ILE A 178 0.21 -0.97 -11.63
C ILE A 178 -1.30 -1.07 -11.56
N TRP A 179 -1.94 -0.03 -11.05
CA TRP A 179 -3.39 0.08 -10.91
C TRP A 179 -3.93 1.36 -11.55
N GLN A 180 -5.15 1.27 -12.07
CA GLN A 180 -5.96 2.40 -12.46
C GLN A 180 -7.03 2.64 -11.38
N VAL A 181 -7.20 3.90 -10.99
CA VAL A 181 -8.25 4.34 -10.06
C VAL A 181 -9.04 5.46 -10.74
N ASP A 182 -10.33 5.23 -10.97
CA ASP A 182 -11.22 6.25 -11.53
C ASP A 182 -11.73 7.15 -10.40
N VAL A 183 -11.58 8.46 -10.57
CA VAL A 183 -11.91 9.49 -9.58
C VAL A 183 -12.94 10.43 -10.18
N VAL A 184 -14.07 10.58 -9.51
CA VAL A 184 -15.09 11.60 -9.78
C VAL A 184 -15.12 12.53 -8.58
N ALA A 185 -14.75 13.78 -8.80
CA ALA A 185 -14.65 14.79 -7.75
C ALA A 185 -14.97 16.17 -8.30
N ASN A 186 -15.12 17.12 -7.38
CA ASN A 186 -15.33 18.52 -7.68
C ASN A 186 -14.31 19.36 -6.92
N LEU A 187 -13.53 20.16 -7.64
CA LEU A 187 -12.68 21.17 -7.04
C LEU A 187 -13.53 22.41 -6.74
N LEU A 188 -13.75 22.67 -5.46
CA LEU A 188 -14.50 23.83 -4.97
C LEU A 188 -13.49 24.93 -4.65
N ILE A 189 -13.64 26.10 -5.25
CA ILE A 189 -12.80 27.28 -5.00
C ILE A 189 -13.66 28.37 -4.38
N PHE A 190 -13.32 28.79 -3.16
CA PHE A 190 -13.99 29.85 -2.44
C PHE A 190 -13.15 31.11 -2.49
N ASP A 191 -13.75 32.23 -2.85
CA ASP A 191 -13.14 33.56 -2.84
C ASP A 191 -14.18 34.63 -2.49
N GLY A 192 -13.76 35.89 -2.39
CA GLY A 192 -14.67 37.00 -2.07
C GLY A 192 -15.77 37.26 -3.11
N ALA A 193 -15.59 36.83 -4.37
CA ALA A 193 -16.60 36.97 -5.43
C ALA A 193 -17.57 35.79 -5.47
N HIS A 194 -17.14 34.62 -5.00
CA HIS A 194 -17.90 33.37 -4.95
C HIS A 194 -17.85 32.76 -3.54
N PRO A 195 -18.50 33.37 -2.53
CA PRO A 195 -18.51 32.85 -1.16
C PRO A 195 -19.16 31.46 -1.06
N GLN A 196 -20.08 31.14 -1.97
CA GLN A 196 -20.70 29.81 -2.11
C GLN A 196 -19.79 28.76 -2.79
N GLY A 197 -18.63 29.18 -3.31
CA GLY A 197 -17.69 28.34 -4.03
C GLY A 197 -18.00 28.23 -5.52
N ARG A 198 -16.96 28.35 -6.36
CA ARG A 198 -16.98 27.97 -7.77
C ARG A 198 -16.62 26.49 -7.90
N VAL A 199 -17.43 25.74 -8.65
CA VAL A 199 -17.24 24.31 -8.88
C VAL A 199 -16.50 24.08 -10.18
N ILE A 200 -15.43 23.27 -10.14
CA ILE A 200 -14.73 22.77 -11.33
C ILE A 200 -14.75 21.23 -11.27
N PRO A 201 -15.39 20.54 -12.22
CA PRO A 201 -15.37 19.09 -12.27
C PRO A 201 -13.94 18.53 -12.39
N PHE A 202 -13.63 17.54 -11.57
CA PHE A 202 -12.36 16.82 -11.54
C PHE A 202 -12.63 15.33 -11.73
N ASN A 203 -12.83 14.94 -12.99
CA ASN A 203 -13.06 13.53 -13.36
C ASN A 203 -11.79 13.01 -14.02
N LYS A 204 -11.11 12.05 -13.39
CA LYS A 204 -9.80 11.55 -13.84
C LYS A 204 -9.67 10.04 -13.66
N SER A 205 -9.01 9.39 -14.61
CA SER A 205 -8.40 8.07 -14.40
C SER A 205 -6.96 8.27 -13.95
N VAL A 206 -6.64 7.83 -12.73
CA VAL A 206 -5.34 7.98 -12.08
C VAL A 206 -4.59 6.65 -12.15
N PHE A 207 -3.39 6.66 -12.71
CA PHE A 207 -2.52 5.49 -12.78
C PHE A 207 -1.50 5.54 -11.66
N VAL A 208 -1.44 4.46 -10.89
CA VAL A 208 -0.57 4.33 -9.72
C VAL A 208 0.33 3.12 -9.91
N GLN A 209 1.62 3.28 -9.65
CA GLN A 209 2.62 2.25 -9.71
C GLN A 209 3.22 1.99 -8.32
N ALA A 210 3.43 0.73 -7.98
CA ALA A 210 4.23 0.32 -6.84
C ALA A 210 5.70 0.63 -7.09
N VAL A 211 6.31 1.29 -6.13
CA VAL A 211 7.75 1.56 -6.09
C VAL A 211 8.32 0.96 -4.81
N GLU A 212 9.62 0.71 -4.82
CA GLU A 212 10.34 0.29 -3.62
C GLU A 212 10.15 1.35 -2.52
N PRO A 213 9.56 0.99 -1.36
CA PRO A 213 9.39 1.92 -0.26
C PRO A 213 10.75 2.24 0.36
N THR A 214 10.92 3.47 0.84
CA THR A 214 12.10 3.84 1.63
C THR A 214 12.09 3.05 2.94
N SER A 215 13.08 2.16 3.12
CA SER A 215 13.24 1.33 4.31
C SER A 215 14.02 2.02 5.43
N ASP A 216 14.82 3.05 5.09
CA ASP A 216 15.66 3.73 6.07
C ASP A 216 14.85 4.76 6.87
N PRO A 217 14.91 4.73 8.21
CA PRO A 217 14.24 5.72 9.03
C PRO A 217 14.80 7.10 8.72
N LEU A 218 13.90 8.08 8.60
CA LEU A 218 14.28 9.45 8.34
C LEU A 218 15.08 10.01 9.55
N PRO A 219 16.30 10.57 9.34
CA PRO A 219 17.07 11.18 10.42
C PRO A 219 16.30 12.29 11.14
N GLU A 220 16.49 12.43 12.46
CA GLU A 220 15.77 13.45 13.27
C GLU A 220 16.01 14.89 12.78
N ASN A 221 17.20 15.18 12.24
CA ASN A 221 17.61 16.49 11.72
C ASN A 221 17.34 16.66 10.20
N SER A 222 16.38 15.92 9.64
CA SER A 222 16.05 15.99 8.22
C SER A 222 15.43 17.32 7.80
N THR A 223 15.86 17.81 6.64
CA THR A 223 15.32 19.01 6.01
C THR A 223 13.84 18.82 5.63
N PRO A 224 13.06 19.91 5.46
CA PRO A 224 11.66 19.83 5.05
C PRO A 224 11.45 19.10 3.71
N ILE A 225 12.41 19.22 2.78
CA ILE A 225 12.34 18.50 1.50
C ILE A 225 12.58 16.99 1.68
N GLN A 226 13.54 16.60 2.53
CA GLN A 226 13.77 15.19 2.86
C GLN A 226 12.54 14.59 3.53
N GLN A 227 11.90 15.32 4.44
CA GLN A 227 10.64 14.93 5.07
C GLN A 227 9.53 14.74 4.03
N ALA A 228 9.36 15.70 3.11
CA ALA A 228 8.33 15.61 2.08
C ALA A 228 8.53 14.41 1.14
N VAL A 229 9.75 14.18 0.68
CA VAL A 229 10.11 13.04 -0.16
C VAL A 229 9.87 11.73 0.58
N TYR A 230 10.32 11.62 1.83
CA TYR A 230 10.13 10.44 2.66
C TYR A 230 8.65 10.12 2.87
N GLN A 231 7.86 11.10 3.30
CA GLN A 231 6.41 10.93 3.52
C GLN A 231 5.67 10.52 2.23
N ALA A 232 6.05 11.09 1.09
CA ALA A 232 5.46 10.71 -0.20
C ALA A 232 5.79 9.27 -0.61
N GLN A 233 6.99 8.78 -0.26
CA GLN A 233 7.49 7.47 -0.67
C GLN A 233 7.20 6.33 0.31
N GLN A 234 6.83 6.63 1.57
CA GLN A 234 6.52 5.63 2.60
C GLN A 234 5.47 4.60 2.18
N SER A 235 4.48 5.01 1.39
CA SER A 235 3.43 4.10 0.90
C SER A 235 3.92 3.10 -0.14
N GLY A 236 5.15 3.29 -0.68
CA GLY A 236 5.69 2.50 -1.78
C GLY A 236 4.81 2.58 -3.03
N LEU A 237 4.17 3.73 -3.26
CA LEU A 237 3.28 4.01 -4.38
C LEU A 237 3.66 5.34 -5.03
N ARG A 238 3.36 5.47 -6.32
CA ARG A 238 3.62 6.67 -7.10
C ARG A 238 2.55 6.86 -8.16
N ILE A 239 2.06 8.08 -8.32
CA ILE A 239 1.17 8.45 -9.42
C ILE A 239 2.01 8.67 -10.66
N THR A 240 1.81 7.86 -11.69
CA THR A 240 2.56 7.95 -12.95
C THR A 240 1.84 8.78 -13.98
N GLU A 241 0.51 8.80 -13.93
CA GLU A 241 -0.30 9.48 -14.94
C GLU A 241 -1.69 9.84 -14.42
N MET A 242 -2.26 10.93 -14.95
CA MET A 242 -3.67 11.26 -14.77
C MET A 242 -4.26 11.62 -16.14
N ARG A 243 -5.35 10.97 -16.51
CA ARG A 243 -6.10 11.22 -17.75
C ARG A 243 -7.51 11.65 -17.44
N ASP A 244 -8.17 12.34 -18.36
CA ASP A 244 -9.60 12.57 -18.24
C ASP A 244 -10.34 11.24 -18.21
N LEU A 245 -11.31 11.13 -17.31
CA LEU A 245 -12.17 9.95 -17.24
C LEU A 245 -13.05 9.93 -18.48
N GLU A 246 -12.88 8.91 -19.33
CA GLU A 246 -13.82 8.64 -20.41
C GLU A 246 -15.16 8.21 -19.80
N ILE A 247 -16.11 9.15 -19.73
CA ILE A 247 -17.48 8.83 -19.35
C ILE A 247 -18.05 8.03 -20.51
N GLN A 248 -18.01 6.69 -20.42
CA GLN A 248 -18.91 5.87 -21.23
C GLN A 248 -20.32 6.39 -20.96
N GLN A 249 -20.97 6.91 -22.01
CA GLN A 249 -22.32 7.42 -21.95
C GLN A 249 -23.18 6.36 -21.27
N LEU A 250 -23.55 6.60 -20.01
CA LEU A 250 -24.55 5.85 -19.29
C LEU A 250 -25.90 6.22 -19.91
N THR A 251 -26.13 5.73 -21.13
CA THR A 251 -27.46 5.69 -21.72
C THR A 251 -28.18 4.49 -21.11
N ARG A 252 -28.92 4.73 -20.04
CA ARG A 252 -30.12 3.96 -19.69
C ARG A 252 -31.18 4.90 -19.13
#